data_AF-A0A2P2DZ23-F1
#
_entry.id   AF-A0A2P2DZ23-F1
#
_cell.length_a   1.000
_cell.length_b   1.000
_cell.length_c   1.000
_cell.angle_alpha   90.00
_cell.angle_beta   90.00
_cell.angle_gamma   90.00
#
_symmetry.space_group_name_H-M   'P 1'
#
loop_
_entity.id
_entity.type
_entity.pdbx_description
1 polymer ?
#
loop_
_entity_poly.entity_id
_entity_poly.type
_entity_poly.pdbx_seq_one_letter_code
_entity_poly.pdbx_strand_id
1 'polypeptide(L)'
;MTEKKLFLYNTDLFRKKLLQRTLIVLSMFVLFLGFNTLQIPAEERPKFLLIFLPLFAVLVWFLRKNFTKQLEILTKGMVELQGGTIKQFDAYGSCAAIRNKDIEKITRDKFRGYERIIIETKERIFPIVNLQEIDAFTEELRKETKLEIVYDNEDEKLFTWKNALFMSPSIFFLVVLKFPGLSEKFPFLNLESFYLFFNVNVIIFFLYLPEKPNYLNVKFSFKRRMLFISLVLFLFQVYINLNKAGFFES
;
A
#
# COMPACT_ATOMS: atom_id res chain seq x y z
N MET A 1 -12.42 -20.29 -37.49
CA MET A 1 -13.01 -19.24 -36.63
C MET A 1 -12.28 -19.28 -35.31
N THR A 2 -11.59 -18.21 -34.92
CA THR A 2 -10.90 -18.16 -33.62
C THR A 2 -11.96 -17.98 -32.53
N GLU A 3 -12.04 -18.93 -31.61
CA GLU A 3 -13.03 -18.95 -30.54
C GLU A 3 -12.82 -17.76 -29.61
N LYS A 4 -13.90 -17.04 -29.28
CA LYS A 4 -13.85 -15.90 -28.36
C LYS A 4 -13.79 -16.43 -26.93
N LYS A 5 -12.72 -16.15 -26.20
CA LYS A 5 -12.58 -16.51 -24.78
C LYS A 5 -12.65 -15.27 -23.89
N LEU A 6 -13.47 -15.35 -22.85
CA LEU A 6 -13.73 -14.26 -21.91
C LEU A 6 -13.22 -14.63 -20.53
N PHE A 7 -12.47 -13.72 -19.91
CA PHE A 7 -11.89 -13.88 -18.58
C PHE A 7 -12.35 -12.73 -17.68
N LEU A 8 -12.92 -13.09 -16.54
CA LEU A 8 -13.46 -12.14 -15.57
C LEU A 8 -12.48 -11.93 -14.41
N TYR A 9 -12.57 -10.76 -13.79
CA TYR A 9 -11.83 -10.45 -12.57
C TYR A 9 -12.44 -11.14 -11.34
N ASN A 10 -11.59 -11.53 -10.39
CA ASN A 10 -12.02 -12.15 -9.13
C ASN A 10 -12.56 -11.07 -8.17
N THR A 11 -13.84 -10.75 -8.30
CA THR A 11 -14.52 -9.72 -7.51
C THR A 11 -14.62 -10.10 -6.04
N ASP A 12 -14.84 -11.38 -5.71
CA ASP A 12 -14.96 -11.86 -4.33
C ASP A 12 -13.67 -11.73 -3.54
N LEU A 13 -12.54 -12.15 -4.12
CA LEU A 13 -11.22 -11.99 -3.51
C LEU A 13 -10.90 -10.51 -3.30
N PHE A 14 -11.17 -9.70 -4.32
CA PHE A 14 -10.95 -8.26 -4.25
C PHE A 14 -11.80 -7.60 -3.16
N ARG A 15 -13.08 -7.95 -3.08
CA ARG A 15 -14.02 -7.47 -2.06
C ARG A 15 -13.52 -7.79 -0.66
N LYS A 16 -13.11 -9.04 -0.40
CA LYS A 16 -12.59 -9.48 0.90
C LYS A 16 -11.35 -8.67 1.31
N LYS A 17 -10.36 -8.56 0.42
CA LYS A 17 -9.12 -7.81 0.68
C LYS A 17 -9.36 -6.30 0.82
N LEU A 18 -10.29 -5.74 0.07
CA LEU A 18 -10.66 -4.34 0.18
C LEU A 18 -11.36 -4.06 1.52
N LEU A 19 -12.29 -4.92 1.93
CA LEU A 19 -12.98 -4.83 3.22
C LEU A 19 -11.99 -4.92 4.39
N GLN A 20 -11.04 -5.86 4.33
CA GLN A 20 -10.01 -5.99 5.35
C GLN A 20 -9.16 -4.72 5.49
N ARG A 21 -8.73 -4.12 4.36
CA ARG A 21 -7.98 -2.84 4.38
C ARG A 21 -8.81 -1.69 4.95
N THR A 22 -10.07 -1.58 4.55
CA THR A 22 -11.00 -0.56 5.08
C THR A 22 -11.20 -0.74 6.59
N LEU A 23 -11.36 -1.98 7.06
CA LEU A 23 -11.54 -2.28 8.47
C LEU A 23 -10.31 -1.89 9.28
N ILE A 24 -9.10 -2.21 8.81
CA ILE A 24 -7.84 -1.81 9.48
C ILE A 24 -7.78 -0.30 9.67
N VAL A 25 -8.11 0.48 8.63
CA VAL A 25 -8.10 1.96 8.72
C VAL A 25 -9.11 2.46 9.76
N LEU A 26 -10.33 1.92 9.76
CA LEU A 26 -11.36 2.29 10.72
C LEU A 26 -10.96 1.91 12.15
N SER A 27 -10.44 0.70 12.35
CA SER A 27 -9.95 0.23 13.65
C SER A 27 -8.81 1.11 14.18
N MET A 28 -7.85 1.48 13.32
CA MET A 28 -6.77 2.40 13.72
C MET A 28 -7.31 3.77 14.15
N PHE A 29 -8.32 4.30 13.45
CA PHE A 29 -8.93 5.57 13.82
C PHE A 29 -9.69 5.48 15.14
N VAL A 30 -10.45 4.39 15.36
CA VAL A 30 -11.16 4.17 16.63
C VAL A 30 -10.19 4.00 17.80
N LEU A 31 -9.10 3.25 17.61
CA LEU A 31 -8.04 3.12 18.61
C LEU A 31 -7.38 4.47 18.90
N PHE A 32 -7.12 5.27 17.86
CA PHE A 32 -6.62 6.64 18.02
C PHE A 32 -7.58 7.49 18.86
N LEU A 33 -8.88 7.48 18.57
CA LEU A 33 -9.87 8.22 19.35
C LEU A 33 -9.91 7.75 20.79
N GLY A 34 -9.99 6.45 21.03
CA GLY A 34 -10.04 5.87 22.37
C GLY A 34 -8.81 6.22 23.19
N PHE A 35 -7.62 6.01 22.63
CA PHE A 35 -6.36 6.29 23.31
C PHE A 35 -6.18 7.77 23.64
N ASN A 36 -6.45 8.68 22.69
CA ASN A 36 -6.30 10.12 22.93
C ASN A 36 -7.36 10.66 23.89
N THR A 37 -8.60 10.18 23.81
CA THR A 37 -9.66 10.60 24.74
C THR A 37 -9.31 10.28 26.20
N LEU A 38 -8.61 9.17 26.45
CA LEU A 38 -8.15 8.78 27.79
C LEU A 38 -7.02 9.67 28.32
N GLN A 39 -6.22 10.28 27.44
CA GLN A 39 -5.12 11.17 27.83
C GLN A 39 -5.59 12.60 28.15
N ILE A 40 -6.79 12.97 27.71
CA ILE A 40 -7.34 14.32 27.87
C ILE A 40 -8.11 14.43 29.20
N PRO A 41 -8.02 15.56 29.94
CA PRO A 41 -8.82 15.83 31.12
C PRO A 41 -10.32 15.64 30.87
N ALA A 42 -11.06 15.13 31.85
CA ALA A 42 -12.47 14.74 31.68
C ALA A 42 -13.36 15.86 31.11
N GLU A 43 -13.07 17.10 31.48
CA GLU A 43 -13.79 18.31 31.05
C GLU A 43 -13.61 18.65 29.57
N GLU A 44 -12.49 18.26 28.97
CA GLU A 44 -12.16 18.55 27.58
C GLU A 44 -12.52 17.41 26.61
N ARG A 45 -12.78 16.20 27.13
CA ARG A 45 -13.18 15.04 26.32
C ARG A 45 -14.39 15.30 25.42
N PRO A 46 -15.47 15.98 25.88
CA PRO A 46 -16.60 16.28 25.00
C PRO A 46 -16.21 17.18 23.83
N LYS A 47 -15.35 18.18 24.05
CA LYS A 47 -14.85 19.08 22.98
C LYS A 47 -13.99 18.32 21.97
N PHE A 48 -13.10 17.46 22.45
CA PHE A 48 -12.30 16.59 21.58
C PHE A 48 -13.21 15.70 20.71
N LEU A 49 -14.14 14.98 21.33
CA LEU A 49 -15.06 14.11 20.60
C LEU A 49 -15.94 14.88 19.61
N LEU A 50 -16.40 16.09 19.94
CA LEU A 50 -17.18 16.93 19.06
C LEU A 50 -16.43 17.30 17.75
N ILE A 51 -15.11 17.48 17.81
CA ILE A 51 -14.29 17.78 16.64
C ILE A 51 -14.01 16.51 15.81
N PHE A 52 -13.70 15.40 16.49
CA PHE A 52 -13.21 14.21 15.82
C PHE A 52 -14.31 13.24 15.33
N LEU A 53 -15.50 13.24 15.93
CA LEU A 53 -16.65 12.44 15.45
C LEU A 53 -17.09 12.83 14.03
N PRO A 54 -17.26 14.12 13.69
CA PRO A 54 -17.55 14.53 12.32
C PRO A 54 -16.46 14.11 11.33
N LEU A 55 -15.19 14.24 11.71
CA LEU A 55 -14.07 13.77 10.89
C LEU A 55 -14.12 12.26 10.65
N PHE A 56 -14.48 11.48 11.68
CA PHE A 56 -14.70 10.04 11.54
C PHE A 56 -15.86 9.73 10.58
N ALA A 57 -16.98 10.45 10.68
CA ALA A 57 -18.10 10.27 9.77
C ALA A 57 -17.73 10.57 8.30
N VAL A 58 -16.97 11.65 8.07
CA VAL A 58 -16.43 11.99 6.74
C VAL A 58 -15.48 10.91 6.24
N LEU A 59 -14.61 10.37 7.11
CA LEU A 59 -13.71 9.27 6.77
C LEU A 59 -14.49 8.03 6.34
N VAL A 60 -15.51 7.62 7.11
CA VAL A 60 -16.39 6.48 6.78
C VAL A 60 -17.06 6.69 5.43
N TRP A 61 -17.62 7.89 5.20
CA TRP A 61 -18.25 8.23 3.93
C TRP A 61 -17.28 8.14 2.75
N PHE A 62 -16.06 8.69 2.89
CA PHE A 62 -15.03 8.64 1.86
C PHE A 62 -14.59 7.21 1.56
N LEU A 63 -14.35 6.40 2.60
CA LEU A 63 -13.97 4.99 2.46
C LEU A 63 -15.07 4.18 1.79
N ARG A 64 -16.34 4.40 2.15
CA ARG A 64 -17.49 3.76 1.49
C ARG A 64 -17.56 4.13 0.01
N LYS A 65 -17.48 5.43 -0.32
CA LYS A 65 -17.52 5.91 -1.72
C LYS A 65 -16.39 5.30 -2.54
N ASN A 66 -15.19 5.25 -1.98
CA ASN A 66 -14.02 4.66 -2.61
C ASN A 66 -14.17 3.14 -2.80
N PHE A 67 -14.67 2.45 -1.78
CA PHE A 67 -14.94 1.01 -1.81
C PHE A 67 -15.89 0.63 -2.95
N THR A 68 -17.05 1.30 -3.02
CA THR A 68 -18.05 1.04 -4.07
C THR A 68 -17.49 1.32 -5.45
N LYS A 69 -16.79 2.45 -5.63
CA LYS A 69 -16.18 2.81 -6.92
C LYS A 69 -15.18 1.76 -7.39
N GLN A 70 -14.30 1.27 -6.50
CA GLN A 70 -13.31 0.26 -6.88
C GLN A 70 -13.97 -1.08 -7.25
N LEU A 71 -15.01 -1.49 -6.52
CA LEU A 71 -15.75 -2.71 -6.85
C LEU A 71 -16.49 -2.61 -8.18
N GLU A 72 -17.14 -1.48 -8.44
CA GLU A 72 -17.83 -1.27 -9.71
C GLU A 72 -16.88 -1.35 -10.89
N ILE A 73 -15.71 -0.71 -10.78
CA ILE A 73 -14.66 -0.74 -11.82
C ILE A 73 -14.24 -2.18 -12.14
N LEU A 74 -14.03 -3.00 -11.11
CA LEU A 74 -13.57 -4.37 -11.30
C LEU A 74 -14.68 -5.31 -11.79
N THR A 75 -15.91 -5.14 -11.30
CA THR A 75 -17.05 -6.03 -11.59
C THR A 75 -17.49 -5.95 -13.04
N LYS A 76 -17.38 -4.77 -13.66
CA LYS A 76 -17.74 -4.55 -15.07
C LYS A 76 -16.54 -4.71 -16.02
N GLY A 77 -15.33 -4.86 -15.48
CA GLY A 77 -14.14 -5.09 -16.28
C GLY A 77 -14.04 -6.55 -16.75
N MET A 78 -13.43 -6.76 -17.91
CA MET A 78 -13.18 -8.10 -18.43
C MET A 78 -11.99 -8.10 -19.39
N VAL A 79 -11.41 -9.29 -19.62
CA VAL A 79 -10.36 -9.50 -20.62
C VAL A 79 -10.86 -10.50 -21.65
N GLU A 80 -10.71 -10.16 -22.93
CA GLU A 80 -11.13 -10.99 -24.05
C GLU A 80 -9.91 -11.38 -24.89
N LEU A 81 -9.80 -12.67 -25.22
CA LEU A 81 -8.89 -13.17 -26.25
C LEU A 81 -9.71 -13.52 -27.48
N GLN A 82 -9.46 -12.82 -28.59
CA GLN A 82 -10.14 -13.08 -29.85
C GLN A 82 -9.26 -12.70 -31.05
N GLY A 83 -9.11 -13.63 -31.99
CA GLY A 83 -8.53 -13.34 -33.31
C GLY A 83 -7.09 -12.82 -33.26
N GLY A 84 -6.27 -13.33 -32.34
CA GLY A 84 -4.89 -12.88 -32.16
C GLY A 84 -4.76 -11.50 -31.52
N THR A 85 -5.79 -11.05 -30.82
CA THR A 85 -5.83 -9.77 -30.10
C THR A 85 -6.35 -9.98 -28.68
N ILE A 86 -5.68 -9.34 -27.73
CA ILE A 86 -6.08 -9.24 -26.33
C ILE A 86 -6.80 -7.92 -26.14
N LYS A 87 -8.05 -7.94 -25.69
CA LYS A 87 -8.81 -6.73 -25.39
C LYS A 87 -9.07 -6.67 -23.89
N GLN A 88 -8.74 -5.55 -23.27
CA GLN A 88 -9.06 -5.26 -21.88
C GLN A 88 -10.15 -4.21 -21.85
N PHE A 89 -11.28 -4.57 -21.26
CA PHE A 89 -12.42 -3.68 -21.09
C PHE A 89 -12.46 -3.16 -19.66
N ASP A 90 -12.64 -1.85 -19.53
CA ASP A 90 -12.96 -1.24 -18.24
C ASP A 90 -14.48 -1.16 -18.02
N ALA A 91 -14.87 -0.72 -16.82
CA ALA A 91 -16.27 -0.57 -16.44
C ALA A 91 -17.06 0.52 -17.20
N TYR A 92 -16.36 1.38 -17.94
CA TYR A 92 -16.91 2.50 -18.67
C TYR A 92 -16.96 2.26 -20.19
N GLY A 93 -16.59 1.06 -20.64
CA GLY A 93 -16.58 0.67 -22.05
C GLY A 93 -15.29 1.03 -22.79
N SER A 94 -14.28 1.58 -22.10
CA SER A 94 -12.96 1.79 -22.70
C SER A 94 -12.30 0.43 -22.95
N CYS A 95 -11.73 0.27 -24.15
CA CYS A 95 -11.10 -0.96 -24.58
C CYS A 95 -9.63 -0.68 -24.95
N ALA A 96 -8.71 -1.35 -24.28
CA ALA A 96 -7.32 -1.43 -24.70
C ALA A 96 -7.11 -2.73 -25.47
N ALA A 97 -6.77 -2.64 -26.76
CA ALA A 97 -6.51 -3.80 -27.62
C ALA A 97 -5.02 -3.95 -27.90
N ILE A 98 -4.50 -5.16 -27.77
CA ILE A 98 -3.10 -5.52 -27.95
C ILE A 98 -3.05 -6.66 -28.95
N ARG A 99 -2.34 -6.50 -30.06
CA ARG A 99 -2.17 -7.61 -31.02
C ARG A 99 -1.10 -8.55 -30.48
N ASN A 100 -1.33 -9.85 -30.56
CA ASN A 100 -0.41 -10.86 -30.02
C ASN A 100 0.99 -10.76 -30.62
N LYS A 101 1.10 -10.38 -31.90
CA LYS A 101 2.38 -10.17 -32.60
C LYS A 101 3.22 -9.00 -32.07
N ASP A 102 2.59 -8.07 -31.35
CA ASP A 102 3.27 -6.88 -30.80
C ASP A 102 3.77 -7.14 -29.37
N ILE A 103 3.47 -8.31 -28.79
CA ILE A 103 3.89 -8.72 -27.46
C ILE A 103 5.33 -9.23 -27.54
N GLU A 104 6.20 -8.65 -26.71
CA GLU A 104 7.62 -9.06 -26.63
C GLU A 104 7.88 -9.95 -25.43
N LYS A 105 7.19 -9.67 -24.32
CA LYS A 105 7.42 -10.39 -23.06
C LYS A 105 6.14 -10.47 -22.24
N ILE A 106 5.98 -11.62 -21.59
CA ILE A 106 4.90 -11.88 -20.64
C ILE A 106 5.54 -12.24 -19.31
N THR A 107 5.26 -11.45 -18.29
CA THR A 107 5.73 -11.71 -16.92
C THR A 107 4.52 -11.98 -16.04
N ARG A 108 4.57 -13.06 -15.25
CA ARG A 108 3.58 -13.33 -14.20
C ARG A 108 4.22 -13.07 -12.84
N ASP A 109 3.57 -12.23 -12.05
CA ASP A 109 4.06 -11.83 -10.75
C ASP A 109 2.92 -11.60 -9.74
N LYS A 110 3.29 -11.19 -8.53
CA LYS A 110 2.35 -10.73 -7.51
C LYS A 110 2.50 -9.24 -7.28
N PHE A 111 1.37 -8.52 -7.29
CA PHE A 111 1.31 -7.09 -6.98
C PHE A 111 0.23 -6.82 -5.96
N ARG A 112 0.61 -6.22 -4.81
CA ARG A 112 -0.31 -5.92 -3.68
C ARG A 112 -1.14 -7.14 -3.24
N GLY A 113 -0.52 -8.31 -3.28
CA GLY A 113 -1.13 -9.59 -2.93
C GLY A 113 -2.09 -10.16 -3.96
N TYR A 114 -2.21 -9.58 -5.16
CA TYR A 114 -2.96 -10.16 -6.28
C TYR A 114 -2.01 -10.74 -7.31
N GLU A 115 -2.39 -11.85 -7.93
CA GLU A 115 -1.73 -12.34 -9.13
C GLU A 115 -1.89 -11.30 -10.24
N ARG A 116 -0.80 -11.05 -10.97
CA ARG A 116 -0.73 -10.07 -12.05
C ARG A 116 0.01 -10.68 -13.23
N ILE A 117 -0.45 -10.35 -14.42
CA ILE A 117 0.22 -10.63 -15.68
C ILE A 117 0.58 -9.29 -16.30
N ILE A 118 1.85 -9.13 -16.63
CA ILE A 118 2.40 -7.96 -17.27
C ILE A 118 2.67 -8.34 -18.72
N ILE A 119 1.96 -7.68 -19.62
CA ILE A 119 2.18 -7.83 -21.06
C ILE A 119 2.99 -6.61 -21.52
N GLU A 120 4.21 -6.86 -21.98
CA GLU A 120 5.13 -5.83 -22.45
C GLU A 120 5.14 -5.84 -23.99
N THR A 121 4.93 -4.66 -24.58
CA THR A 121 5.14 -4.38 -26.00
C THR A 121 6.28 -3.36 -26.14
N LYS A 122 6.76 -3.16 -27.37
CA LYS A 122 7.78 -2.13 -27.66
C LYS A 122 7.45 -0.74 -27.13
N GLU A 123 6.17 -0.40 -27.08
CA GLU A 123 5.71 0.95 -26.77
C GLU A 123 5.12 1.09 -25.37
N ARG A 124 4.47 0.02 -24.86
CA ARG A 124 3.60 0.12 -23.67
C ARG A 124 3.61 -1.17 -22.86
N ILE A 125 3.29 -1.01 -21.58
CA ILE A 125 3.14 -2.10 -20.63
C ILE A 125 1.67 -2.17 -20.20
N PHE A 126 1.08 -3.36 -20.29
CA PHE A 126 -0.32 -3.61 -19.99
C PHE A 126 -0.44 -4.61 -18.82
N PRO A 127 -0.62 -4.10 -17.59
CA PRO A 127 -0.81 -4.95 -16.42
C PRO A 127 -2.26 -5.42 -16.29
N ILE A 128 -2.47 -6.73 -16.24
CA ILE A 128 -3.74 -7.40 -15.94
C ILE A 128 -3.65 -7.97 -14.54
N VAL A 129 -4.53 -7.55 -13.63
CA VAL A 129 -4.46 -7.95 -12.21
C VAL A 129 -5.70 -8.72 -11.80
N ASN A 130 -5.55 -9.71 -10.92
CA ASN A 130 -6.66 -10.35 -10.21
C ASN A 130 -7.71 -11.00 -11.13
N LEU A 131 -7.29 -11.73 -12.16
CA LEU A 131 -8.20 -12.60 -12.92
C LEU A 131 -8.67 -13.79 -12.07
N GLN A 132 -9.91 -14.23 -12.28
CA GLN A 132 -10.47 -15.41 -11.61
C GLN A 132 -9.79 -16.70 -12.07
N GLU A 133 -9.60 -16.84 -13.39
CA GLU A 133 -9.00 -18.01 -14.02
C GLU A 133 -7.65 -17.66 -14.63
N ILE A 134 -6.72 -17.18 -13.79
CA ILE A 134 -5.43 -16.67 -14.28
C ILE A 134 -4.59 -17.75 -14.97
N ASP A 135 -4.63 -18.99 -14.48
CA ASP A 135 -3.90 -20.11 -15.07
C ASP A 135 -4.42 -20.43 -16.47
N ALA A 136 -5.74 -20.52 -16.63
CA ALA A 136 -6.36 -20.73 -17.95
C ALA A 136 -6.05 -19.59 -18.93
N PHE A 137 -6.13 -18.34 -18.48
CA PHE A 137 -5.74 -17.19 -19.30
C PHE A 137 -4.27 -17.27 -19.73
N THR A 138 -3.38 -17.64 -18.81
CA THR A 138 -1.94 -17.78 -19.04
C THR A 138 -1.65 -18.88 -20.07
N GLU A 139 -2.34 -20.02 -20.00
CA GLU A 139 -2.20 -21.11 -20.96
C GLU A 139 -2.67 -20.72 -22.35
N GLU A 140 -3.80 -20.05 -22.48
CA GLU A 140 -4.31 -19.57 -23.77
C GLU A 140 -3.39 -18.51 -24.38
N LEU A 141 -2.89 -17.59 -23.56
CA LEU A 141 -1.92 -16.59 -23.97
C LEU A 141 -0.64 -17.25 -24.52
N ARG A 142 -0.14 -18.31 -23.87
CA ARG A 142 1.01 -19.09 -24.33
C ARG A 142 0.74 -19.78 -25.67
N LYS A 143 -0.45 -20.37 -25.84
CA LYS A 143 -0.84 -21.03 -27.11
C LYS A 143 -0.89 -20.04 -28.27
N GLU A 144 -1.45 -18.84 -28.05
CA GLU A 144 -1.60 -17.86 -29.12
C GLU A 144 -0.33 -17.07 -29.43
N THR A 145 0.49 -16.75 -28.43
CA THR A 145 1.72 -15.94 -28.61
C THR A 145 2.98 -16.78 -28.86
N LYS A 146 2.96 -18.06 -28.47
CA LYS A 146 4.14 -18.96 -28.43
C LYS A 146 5.30 -18.44 -27.56
N LEU A 147 5.06 -17.45 -26.71
CA LEU A 147 6.05 -16.92 -25.79
C LEU A 147 6.04 -17.68 -24.47
N GLU A 148 7.22 -17.86 -23.89
CA GLU A 148 7.34 -18.35 -22.52
C GLU A 148 6.93 -17.27 -21.52
N ILE A 149 6.37 -17.70 -20.39
CA ILE A 149 5.97 -16.79 -19.31
C ILE A 149 7.06 -16.79 -18.26
N VAL A 150 7.61 -15.61 -18.01
CA VAL A 150 8.61 -15.40 -16.97
C VAL A 150 7.88 -15.26 -15.64
N TYR A 151 8.22 -16.10 -14.67
CA TYR A 151 7.66 -16.02 -13.32
C TYR A 151 8.55 -15.17 -12.43
N ASP A 152 8.02 -14.05 -11.96
CA ASP A 152 8.64 -13.23 -10.93
C ASP A 152 7.97 -13.51 -9.58
N ASN A 153 8.65 -14.34 -8.79
CA ASN A 153 8.22 -14.78 -7.47
C ASN A 153 8.58 -13.80 -6.35
N GLU A 154 9.15 -12.62 -6.64
CA GLU A 154 9.41 -11.62 -5.61
C GLU A 154 8.08 -11.17 -5.01
N ASP A 155 7.74 -11.67 -3.83
CA ASP A 155 6.55 -11.26 -3.10
C ASP A 155 6.91 -9.98 -2.35
N GLU A 156 6.17 -8.88 -2.58
CA GLU A 156 6.30 -7.62 -1.82
C GLU A 156 5.75 -7.80 -0.40
N LYS A 157 6.40 -8.66 0.40
CA LYS A 157 6.05 -8.81 1.81
C LYS A 157 6.69 -7.66 2.59
N LEU A 158 5.86 -6.69 2.96
CA LEU A 158 6.26 -5.59 3.86
C LEU A 158 6.73 -6.12 5.22
N PHE A 159 6.18 -7.24 5.69
CA PHE A 159 6.56 -7.90 6.93
C PHE A 159 7.37 -9.17 6.65
N THR A 160 8.67 -8.99 6.42
CA THR A 160 9.66 -10.09 6.43
C THR A 160 10.50 -10.03 7.70
N TRP A 161 11.13 -11.14 8.07
CA TRP A 161 12.08 -11.15 9.20
C TRP A 161 13.20 -10.14 9.02
N LYS A 162 13.70 -9.96 7.78
CA LYS A 162 14.67 -8.93 7.44
C LYS A 162 14.15 -7.53 7.79
N ASN A 163 12.91 -7.22 7.40
CA ASN A 163 12.26 -5.95 7.70
C ASN A 163 11.98 -5.74 9.20
N ALA A 164 11.66 -6.82 9.93
CA ALA A 164 11.53 -6.77 11.39
C ALA A 164 12.88 -6.49 12.07
N LEU A 165 13.98 -7.06 11.54
CA LEU A 165 15.33 -6.81 12.02
C LEU A 165 15.77 -5.35 11.83
N PHE A 166 15.31 -4.68 10.77
CA PHE A 166 15.55 -3.23 10.58
C PHE A 166 14.95 -2.36 11.69
N MET A 167 13.88 -2.85 12.35
CA MET A 167 13.28 -2.16 13.50
C MET A 167 13.95 -2.51 14.84
N SER A 168 14.90 -3.45 14.84
CA SER A 168 15.60 -3.88 16.07
C SER A 168 16.28 -2.74 16.84
N PRO A 169 16.87 -1.70 16.22
CA PRO A 169 17.44 -0.60 16.99
C PRO A 169 16.36 0.15 17.80
N SER A 170 15.18 0.38 17.20
CA SER A 170 14.04 0.99 17.90
C SER A 170 13.53 0.11 19.04
N ILE A 171 13.46 -1.21 18.82
CA ILE A 171 13.04 -2.17 19.85
C ILE A 171 14.06 -2.18 21.01
N PHE A 172 15.35 -2.16 20.71
CA PHE A 172 16.41 -2.09 21.72
C PHE A 172 16.32 -0.78 22.53
N PHE A 173 16.06 0.34 21.87
CA PHE A 173 15.85 1.63 22.54
C PHE A 173 14.66 1.56 23.52
N LEU A 174 13.53 0.95 23.11
CA LEU A 174 12.38 0.74 24.00
C LEU A 174 12.72 -0.12 25.22
N VAL A 175 13.54 -1.16 25.04
CA VAL A 175 14.01 -1.99 26.15
C VAL A 175 14.83 -1.14 27.12
N VAL A 176 15.80 -0.37 26.63
CA VAL A 176 16.62 0.51 27.48
C VAL A 176 15.76 1.51 28.29
N LEU A 177 14.72 2.08 27.67
CA LEU A 177 13.78 2.98 28.32
C LEU A 177 12.94 2.34 29.44
N LYS A 178 12.68 1.03 29.37
CA LYS A 178 11.84 0.30 30.32
C LYS A 178 12.63 -0.33 31.47
N PHE A 179 13.96 -0.39 31.37
CA PHE A 179 14.84 -0.94 32.41
C PHE A 179 15.56 0.18 33.18
N PRO A 180 15.18 0.46 34.44
CA PRO A 180 15.66 1.60 35.22
C PRO A 180 17.20 1.69 35.33
N GLY A 181 17.87 0.55 35.54
CA GLY A 181 19.33 0.50 35.68
C GLY A 181 20.12 0.79 34.39
N LEU A 182 19.45 0.84 33.23
CA LEU A 182 20.03 1.23 31.93
C LEU A 182 19.67 2.67 31.56
N SER A 183 18.43 3.10 31.81
CA SER A 183 17.99 4.47 31.54
C SER A 183 18.77 5.51 32.37
N GLU A 184 19.13 5.18 33.61
CA GLU A 184 19.93 6.06 34.47
C GLU A 184 21.36 6.28 33.95
N LYS A 185 21.93 5.28 33.25
CA LYS A 185 23.27 5.39 32.66
C LYS A 185 23.32 6.23 31.38
N PHE A 186 22.17 6.43 30.74
CA PHE A 186 22.06 7.12 29.46
C PHE A 186 20.92 8.14 29.51
N PRO A 187 21.12 9.30 30.16
CA PRO A 187 20.06 10.30 30.35
C PRO A 187 19.54 10.93 29.04
N PHE A 188 20.29 10.82 27.95
CA PHE A 188 19.82 11.23 26.62
C PHE A 188 18.83 10.24 25.99
N LEU A 189 18.71 9.01 26.49
CA LEU A 189 17.76 8.00 26.03
C LEU A 189 16.43 8.18 26.78
N ASN A 190 15.71 9.24 26.44
CA ASN A 190 14.36 9.54 26.95
C ASN A 190 13.29 9.27 25.88
N LEU A 191 12.02 9.47 26.25
CA LEU A 191 10.88 9.22 25.35
C LEU A 191 10.89 10.12 24.10
N GLU A 192 11.36 11.36 24.23
CA GLU A 192 11.45 12.30 23.11
C GLU A 192 12.52 11.88 22.10
N SER A 193 13.70 11.51 22.60
CA SER A 193 14.81 10.95 21.82
C SER A 193 14.40 9.64 21.13
N PHE A 194 13.59 8.82 21.79
CA PHE A 194 13.04 7.61 21.20
C PHE A 194 12.14 7.91 19.99
N TYR A 195 11.24 8.89 20.09
CA TYR A 195 10.38 9.24 18.95
C TYR A 195 11.18 9.72 17.75
N LEU A 196 12.23 10.50 17.97
CA LEU A 196 13.14 10.95 16.91
C LEU A 196 13.88 9.76 16.27
N PHE A 197 14.46 8.90 17.10
CA PHE A 197 15.21 7.72 16.65
C PHE A 197 14.32 6.71 15.91
N PHE A 198 13.12 6.49 16.42
CA PHE A 198 12.11 5.65 15.77
C PHE A 198 11.77 6.20 14.38
N ASN A 199 11.56 7.50 14.26
CA ASN A 199 11.23 8.13 12.98
C ASN A 199 12.39 7.99 11.96
N VAL A 200 13.64 8.20 12.40
CA VAL A 200 14.82 7.96 11.55
C VAL A 200 14.88 6.50 11.07
N ASN A 201 14.65 5.53 11.95
CA ASN A 201 14.60 4.11 11.56
C ASN A 201 13.46 3.81 10.57
N VAL A 202 12.30 4.46 10.73
CA VAL A 202 11.17 4.36 9.78
C VAL A 202 11.55 4.94 8.41
N ILE A 203 12.25 6.07 8.36
CA ILE A 203 12.75 6.67 7.11
C ILE A 203 13.72 5.70 6.42
N ILE A 204 14.71 5.18 7.16
CA ILE A 204 15.69 4.21 6.65
C ILE A 204 14.97 2.96 6.13
N PHE A 205 14.02 2.43 6.91
CA PHE A 205 13.20 1.29 6.50
C PHE A 205 12.52 1.54 5.15
N PHE A 206 11.87 2.69 4.97
CA PHE A 206 11.22 3.01 3.69
C PHE A 206 12.21 3.26 2.56
N LEU A 207 13.43 3.77 2.82
CA LEU A 207 14.48 3.92 1.80
C LEU A 207 14.93 2.57 1.25
N TYR A 208 15.04 1.55 2.10
CA TYR A 208 15.49 0.20 1.69
C TYR A 208 14.35 -0.74 1.30
N LEU A 209 13.09 -0.34 1.51
CA LEU A 209 11.95 -1.13 1.09
C LEU A 209 11.95 -1.29 -0.45
N PRO A 210 11.99 -2.53 -0.97
CA PRO A 210 11.78 -2.77 -2.40
C PRO A 210 10.34 -2.40 -2.75
N GLU A 211 10.15 -1.74 -3.89
CA GLU A 211 8.83 -1.40 -4.42
C GLU A 211 8.76 -1.84 -5.88
N LYS A 212 7.79 -2.70 -6.18
CA LYS A 212 7.46 -3.12 -7.53
C LYS A 212 6.84 -1.96 -8.29
N PRO A 213 7.21 -1.77 -9.56
CA PRO A 213 6.65 -0.72 -10.38
C PRO A 213 5.12 -0.88 -10.51
N ASN A 214 4.43 0.21 -10.21
CA ASN A 214 3.01 0.35 -10.44
C ASN A 214 2.77 0.89 -11.86
N TYR A 215 2.70 -0.03 -12.83
CA TYR A 215 2.47 0.32 -14.24
C TYR A 215 1.09 0.94 -14.51
N LEU A 216 0.12 0.79 -13.60
CA LEU A 216 -1.20 1.43 -13.71
C LEU A 216 -1.16 2.92 -13.35
N ASN A 217 -0.29 3.31 -12.42
CA ASN A 217 -0.15 4.71 -12.00
C ASN A 217 1.26 4.96 -11.45
N VAL A 218 2.18 5.30 -12.36
CA VAL A 218 3.60 5.54 -12.05
C VAL A 218 3.80 6.70 -11.06
N LYS A 219 2.84 7.63 -10.96
CA LYS A 219 2.86 8.73 -9.98
C LYS A 219 2.54 8.28 -8.56
N PHE A 220 1.94 7.10 -8.39
CA PHE A 220 1.49 6.60 -7.09
C PHE A 220 2.47 5.53 -6.56
N SER A 221 3.55 6.00 -5.93
CA SER A 221 4.48 5.18 -5.14
C SER A 221 4.15 5.28 -3.66
N PHE A 222 3.93 4.13 -3.02
CA PHE A 222 3.73 4.01 -1.58
C PHE A 222 5.00 4.43 -0.84
N LYS A 223 6.16 3.98 -1.31
CA LYS A 223 7.47 4.33 -0.75
C LYS A 223 7.68 5.84 -0.68
N ARG A 224 7.48 6.55 -1.80
CA ARG A 224 7.63 8.02 -1.85
C ARG A 224 6.71 8.74 -0.88
N ARG A 225 5.45 8.29 -0.78
CA ARG A 225 4.47 8.89 0.15
C ARG A 225 4.86 8.69 1.61
N MET A 226 5.25 7.47 1.98
CA MET A 226 5.65 7.17 3.35
C MET A 226 6.94 7.87 3.74
N LEU A 227 7.91 7.96 2.82
CA LEU A 227 9.12 8.76 3.02
C LEU A 227 8.80 10.23 3.25
N PHE A 228 7.93 10.82 2.43
CA PHE A 228 7.53 12.22 2.58
C PHE A 228 6.86 12.47 3.94
N ILE A 229 5.89 11.64 4.34
CA ILE A 229 5.21 11.78 5.64
C ILE A 229 6.21 11.65 6.79
N SER A 230 7.08 10.65 6.76
CA SER A 230 8.06 10.42 7.83
C SER A 230 9.07 11.57 7.92
N LEU A 231 9.52 12.11 6.78
CA LEU A 231 10.45 13.24 6.73
C LEU A 231 9.81 14.53 7.27
N VAL A 232 8.56 14.82 6.92
CA VAL A 232 7.82 15.97 7.48
C VAL A 232 7.67 15.81 8.99
N LEU A 233 7.30 14.62 9.48
CA LEU A 233 7.21 14.34 10.91
C LEU A 233 8.57 14.51 11.60
N PHE A 234 9.65 14.07 10.99
CA PHE A 234 11.01 14.21 11.52
C PHE A 234 11.40 15.69 11.64
N LEU A 235 11.21 16.48 10.58
CA LEU A 235 11.49 17.91 10.60
C LEU A 235 10.66 18.65 11.65
N PHE A 236 9.38 18.29 11.81
CA PHE A 236 8.52 18.86 12.85
C PHE A 236 8.99 18.50 14.26
N GLN A 237 9.41 17.25 14.49
CA GLN A 237 9.99 16.82 15.76
C GLN A 237 11.31 17.56 16.07
N VAL A 238 12.19 17.71 15.08
CA VAL A 238 13.42 18.49 15.20
C VAL A 238 13.09 19.95 15.54
N TYR A 239 12.14 20.56 14.84
CA TYR A 239 11.70 21.93 15.12
C TYR A 239 11.21 22.10 16.57
N ILE A 240 10.34 21.21 17.05
CA ILE A 240 9.86 21.25 18.45
C ILE A 240 11.03 21.14 19.43
N ASN A 241 11.96 20.22 19.20
CA ASN A 241 13.11 20.01 20.09
C ASN A 241 14.07 21.20 20.09
N LEU A 242 14.34 21.80 18.92
CA LEU A 242 15.14 23.03 18.81
C LEU A 242 14.45 24.21 19.50
N ASN A 243 13.13 24.34 19.34
CA ASN A 243 12.36 25.38 20.01
C ASN A 243 12.41 25.24 21.53
N LYS A 244 12.24 24.02 22.07
CA LYS A 244 12.40 23.74 23.51
C LYS A 244 13.81 24.03 24.02
N ALA A 245 14.82 23.88 23.18
CA ALA A 245 16.21 24.19 23.52
C ALA A 245 16.55 25.69 23.43
N GLY A 246 15.56 26.55 23.17
CA GLY A 246 15.74 28.01 23.07
C GLY A 246 16.42 28.47 21.79
N PHE A 247 16.54 27.62 20.76
CA PHE A 247 17.28 27.94 19.54
C PHE A 247 16.67 29.10 18.73
N PHE A 248 15.36 29.34 18.88
CA PHE A 248 14.63 30.39 18.16
C PHE A 248 14.30 31.61 19.03
N GLU A 249 14.76 31.64 20.28
CA GLU A 249 14.52 32.75 21.23
C GLU A 249 15.62 33.83 21.17
N SER A 250 16.42 33.84 20.09
CA SER A 250 17.43 34.87 19.79
C SER A 250 16.84 36.11 19.13
#